data_AF-A0A7T1Y468-F1
#
_entry.id   AF-A0A7T1Y468-F1
#
_cell.length_a   1.000
_cell.length_b   1.000
_cell.length_c   1.000
_cell.angle_alpha   90.00
_cell.angle_beta   90.00
_cell.angle_gamma   90.00
#
_symmetry.space_group_name_H-M   'P 1'
#
loop_
_entity.id
_entity.type
_entity.pdbx_description
1 polymer ?
#
loop_
_entity_poly.entity_id
_entity_poly.type
_entity_poly.pdbx_seq_one_letter_code
_entity_poly.pdbx_strand_id
1 'polypeptide(L)'
;MNGLFLLLAMSLCGVALGFVLVPLLRAPRGERSESRWAINLAVHRDRVSELGQDLTTGTLTQARHDAALADLERELLDSGAITVDERPRGENHGLRRAPLVAACTSVALLPFMATGLYLTVGHADEVFATQSPGATIAEAEPLSEADRRREFEHLARQLQGRLAQDPADLKSWILLGRTLEFLGNLEAAERAFREAEAIRADLDQLDQAAGSPSAEASARRET
;
A
#
# COMPACT_ATOMS: atom_id res chain seq x y z
N MET A 1 -17.23 9.24 12.93
CA MET A 1 -17.19 9.57 11.47
C MET A 1 -16.01 8.96 10.71
N ASN A 2 -15.13 8.17 11.34
CA ASN A 2 -13.85 7.75 10.72
C ASN A 2 -13.97 6.48 9.85
N GLY A 3 -14.90 5.57 10.16
CA GLY A 3 -15.12 4.36 9.36
C GLY A 3 -15.75 4.62 7.98
N LEU A 4 -16.59 5.65 7.86
CA LEU A 4 -17.18 6.05 6.59
C LEU A 4 -16.12 6.54 5.60
N PHE A 5 -15.12 7.28 6.10
CA PHE A 5 -14.00 7.75 5.29
C PHE A 5 -13.19 6.58 4.72
N LEU A 6 -12.88 5.56 5.53
CA LEU A 6 -12.15 4.38 5.08
C LEU A 6 -12.95 3.58 4.04
N LEU A 7 -14.26 3.40 4.26
CA LEU A 7 -15.13 2.73 3.28
C LEU A 7 -15.20 3.50 1.96
N LEU A 8 -15.28 4.83 2.03
CA LEU A 8 -15.33 5.70 0.85
C LEU A 8 -13.99 5.71 0.10
N ALA A 9 -12.86 5.75 0.82
CA ALA A 9 -11.52 5.63 0.26
C ALA A 9 -11.30 4.26 -0.41
N MET A 10 -11.77 3.18 0.22
CA MET A 10 -11.70 1.84 -0.35
C MET A 10 -12.57 1.68 -1.59
N SER A 11 -13.77 2.25 -1.57
CA SER A 11 -14.67 2.28 -2.73
C SER A 11 -14.03 3.03 -3.91
N LEU A 12 -13.44 4.19 -3.65
CA LEU A 12 -12.79 5.01 -4.68
C LEU A 12 -11.57 4.29 -5.29
N CYS A 13 -10.77 3.62 -4.47
CA CYS A 13 -9.66 2.77 -4.95
C CYS A 13 -10.18 1.64 -5.84
N GLY A 14 -11.27 0.97 -5.47
CA GLY A 14 -11.90 -0.07 -6.27
C GLY A 14 -12.38 0.43 -7.64
N VAL A 15 -13.01 1.60 -7.67
CA VAL A 15 -13.46 2.25 -8.92
C VAL A 15 -12.27 2.60 -9.81
N ALA A 16 -11.22 3.20 -9.25
CA ALA A 16 -10.00 3.54 -9.98
C ALA A 16 -9.33 2.28 -10.56
N LEU A 17 -9.30 1.19 -9.79
CA LEU A 17 -8.75 -0.08 -10.23
C LEU A 17 -9.55 -0.68 -11.38
N GLY A 18 -10.88 -0.65 -11.30
CA GLY A 18 -11.76 -1.09 -12.37
C GLY A 18 -11.56 -0.29 -13.65
N PHE A 19 -11.39 1.03 -13.56
CA PHE A 19 -11.12 1.89 -14.72
C PHE A 19 -9.80 1.55 -15.42
N VAL A 20 -8.79 1.10 -14.69
CA VAL A 20 -7.50 0.69 -15.27
C VAL A 20 -7.52 -0.76 -15.77
N LEU A 21 -8.07 -1.69 -15.00
CA LEU A 21 -8.09 -3.12 -15.36
C LEU A 21 -9.01 -3.43 -16.53
N VAL A 22 -10.19 -2.80 -16.62
CA VAL A 22 -11.17 -3.08 -17.70
C VAL A 22 -10.60 -2.80 -19.11
N PRO A 23 -10.02 -1.63 -19.43
CA PRO A 23 -9.42 -1.40 -20.74
C PRO A 23 -8.14 -2.21 -20.95
N LEU A 24 -7.43 -2.59 -19.89
CA LEU A 24 -6.20 -3.36 -19.99
C LEU A 24 -6.46 -4.85 -20.30
N LEU A 25 -7.49 -5.42 -19.66
CA LEU A 25 -8.00 -6.78 -19.87
C LEU A 25 -8.84 -6.91 -21.14
N ARG A 26 -9.49 -5.83 -21.60
CA ARG A 26 -10.08 -5.78 -22.93
C ARG A 26 -8.96 -5.76 -23.97
N ALA A 27 -8.56 -6.94 -24.41
CA ALA A 27 -7.79 -7.09 -25.64
C ALA A 27 -8.57 -6.41 -26.78
N PRO A 28 -7.90 -5.64 -27.67
CA PRO A 28 -8.55 -5.21 -28.89
C PRO A 28 -8.98 -6.47 -29.64
N ARG A 29 -10.30 -6.69 -29.72
CA ARG A 29 -10.88 -7.81 -30.46
C ARG A 29 -10.39 -7.72 -31.91
N GLY A 30 -10.13 -8.87 -32.52
CA GLY A 30 -9.38 -9.07 -33.77
C GLY A 30 -9.93 -8.42 -35.05
N GLU A 31 -10.77 -7.39 -34.97
CA GLU A 31 -11.29 -6.62 -36.11
C GLU A 31 -10.19 -6.08 -37.01
N ARG A 32 -9.05 -5.67 -36.44
CA ARG A 32 -7.89 -5.18 -37.20
C ARG A 32 -7.13 -6.30 -37.93
N SER A 33 -7.21 -7.54 -37.44
CA SER A 33 -6.56 -8.71 -38.06
C SER A 33 -7.44 -9.30 -39.17
N GLU A 34 -8.73 -9.49 -38.91
CA GLU A 34 -9.70 -9.96 -39.92
C GLU A 34 -9.79 -8.99 -41.11
N SER A 35 -9.82 -7.68 -40.86
CA SER A 35 -9.88 -6.68 -41.93
C SER A 35 -8.63 -6.68 -42.82
N ARG A 36 -7.43 -6.93 -42.27
CA ARG A 36 -6.18 -6.97 -43.03
C ARG A 36 -6.09 -8.20 -43.93
N TRP A 37 -6.48 -9.37 -43.39
CA TRP A 37 -6.51 -10.61 -44.16
C TRP A 37 -7.53 -10.55 -45.30
N ALA A 38 -8.74 -10.03 -45.03
CA ALA A 38 -9.79 -9.87 -46.04
C ALA A 38 -9.36 -8.94 -47.20
N ILE A 39 -8.66 -7.83 -46.90
CA ILE A 39 -8.15 -6.90 -47.91
C ILE A 39 -7.03 -7.54 -48.74
N ASN A 40 -6.05 -8.20 -48.10
CA ASN A 40 -4.93 -8.83 -48.81
C ASN A 40 -5.39 -9.98 -49.73
N LEU A 41 -6.36 -10.77 -49.27
CA LEU A 41 -6.93 -11.86 -50.07
C LEU A 41 -7.70 -11.33 -51.29
N ALA A 42 -8.45 -10.24 -51.15
CA ALA A 42 -9.17 -9.63 -52.26
C ALA A 42 -8.21 -9.12 -53.34
N VAL A 43 -7.19 -8.36 -52.95
CA VAL A 43 -6.15 -7.84 -53.87
C VAL A 43 -5.43 -8.97 -54.59
N HIS A 44 -5.14 -10.07 -53.89
CA HIS A 44 -4.47 -11.21 -54.50
C HIS A 44 -5.34 -11.90 -55.56
N ARG A 45 -6.62 -12.12 -55.26
CA ARG A 45 -7.56 -12.73 -56.23
C ARG A 45 -7.70 -11.87 -57.48
N ASP A 46 -7.72 -10.56 -57.31
CA ASP A 46 -7.78 -9.61 -58.43
C ASP A 46 -6.52 -9.73 -59.30
N ARG A 47 -5.31 -9.78 -58.72
CA ARG A 47 -4.05 -9.94 -59.47
C ARG A 47 -4.00 -11.23 -60.28
N VAL A 48 -4.46 -12.36 -59.72
CA VAL A 48 -4.50 -13.63 -60.46
C VAL A 48 -5.45 -13.54 -61.67
N SER A 49 -6.60 -12.88 -61.50
CA SER A 49 -7.54 -12.67 -62.60
C SER A 49 -6.95 -11.78 -63.70
N GLU A 50 -6.20 -10.76 -63.32
CA GLU A 50 -5.52 -9.83 -64.24
C GLU A 50 -4.46 -10.56 -65.08
N LEU A 51 -3.61 -11.38 -64.45
CA LEU A 51 -2.61 -12.20 -65.17
C LEU A 51 -3.27 -13.15 -66.19
N GLY A 52 -4.39 -13.78 -65.81
CA GLY A 52 -5.12 -14.67 -66.71
C GLY A 52 -5.72 -13.91 -67.89
N GLN A 53 -6.23 -12.71 -67.65
CA GLN A 53 -6.74 -11.84 -68.72
C GLN A 53 -5.62 -11.45 -69.68
N ASP A 54 -4.46 -11.03 -69.17
CA ASP A 54 -3.29 -10.65 -69.98
C ASP A 54 -2.75 -11.80 -70.85
N LEU A 55 -2.82 -13.02 -70.33
CA LEU A 55 -2.48 -14.21 -71.12
C LEU A 55 -3.48 -14.42 -72.27
N THR A 56 -4.78 -14.25 -72.01
CA THR A 56 -5.82 -14.42 -73.05
C THR A 56 -5.80 -13.32 -74.10
N THR A 57 -5.43 -12.08 -73.73
CA THR A 57 -5.26 -10.96 -74.66
C THR A 57 -3.95 -11.01 -75.44
N GLY A 58 -3.07 -11.95 -75.11
CA GLY A 58 -1.76 -12.12 -75.76
C GLY A 58 -0.74 -11.03 -75.41
N THR A 59 -1.02 -10.22 -74.39
CA THR A 59 -0.09 -9.22 -73.84
C THR A 59 1.04 -9.91 -73.05
N LEU A 60 0.74 -11.07 -72.45
CA LEU A 60 1.69 -11.89 -71.71
C LEU A 60 1.92 -13.23 -72.40
N THR A 61 3.18 -13.69 -72.46
CA THR A 61 3.50 -15.04 -72.93
C THR A 61 3.28 -16.06 -71.82
N GLN A 62 2.94 -17.31 -72.16
CA GLN A 62 2.73 -18.40 -71.20
C GLN A 62 3.87 -18.51 -70.17
N ALA A 63 5.12 -18.47 -70.63
CA ALA A 63 6.29 -18.56 -69.75
C ALA A 63 6.42 -17.37 -68.76
N ARG A 64 5.95 -16.18 -69.14
CA ARG A 64 5.92 -15.00 -68.25
C ARG A 64 4.75 -15.05 -67.27
N HIS A 65 3.60 -15.55 -67.71
CA HIS A 65 2.46 -15.81 -66.85
C HIS A 65 2.82 -16.78 -65.73
N ASP A 66 3.44 -17.92 -66.08
CA ASP A 66 3.79 -18.96 -65.11
C ASP A 66 4.87 -18.48 -64.13
N ALA A 67 5.84 -17.67 -64.60
CA ALA A 67 6.83 -17.04 -63.74
C ALA A 67 6.21 -16.03 -62.75
N ALA A 68 5.31 -15.17 -63.24
CA ALA A 68 4.65 -14.17 -62.40
C ALA A 68 3.68 -14.80 -61.39
N LEU A 69 3.04 -15.92 -61.73
CA LEU A 69 2.19 -16.68 -60.82
C LEU A 69 3.02 -17.35 -59.69
N ALA A 70 4.21 -17.87 -60.02
CA ALA A 70 5.13 -18.44 -59.05
C ALA A 70 5.70 -17.38 -58.08
N ASP A 71 6.02 -16.18 -58.58
CA ASP A 71 6.47 -15.06 -57.74
C ASP A 71 5.36 -14.59 -56.80
N LEU A 72 4.12 -14.52 -57.28
CA LEU A 72 2.96 -14.13 -56.50
C LEU A 72 2.63 -15.17 -55.40
N GLU A 73 2.76 -16.46 -55.70
CA GLU A 73 2.64 -17.53 -54.69
C GLU A 73 3.73 -17.43 -53.62
N ARG A 74 4.96 -17.09 -54.01
CA ARG A 74 6.06 -16.87 -53.07
C ARG A 74 5.82 -15.65 -52.18
N GLU A 75 5.29 -14.55 -52.73
CA GLU A 75 4.90 -13.35 -51.97
C GLU A 75 3.76 -13.66 -50.98
N LEU A 76 2.80 -14.51 -51.34
CA LEU A 76 1.76 -14.97 -50.41
C LEU A 76 2.30 -15.76 -49.22
N LEU A 77 3.26 -16.64 -49.49
CA LEU A 77 3.90 -17.45 -48.45
C LEU A 77 4.74 -16.57 -47.51
N ASP A 78 5.42 -15.55 -48.05
CA ASP A 78 6.25 -14.62 -47.27
C ASP A 78 5.42 -13.58 -46.49
N SER A 79 4.30 -13.12 -47.06
CA SER A 79 3.37 -12.20 -46.40
C SER A 79 2.50 -12.86 -45.32
N GLY A 80 2.55 -14.19 -45.19
CA GLY A 80 1.77 -14.96 -44.21
C GLY A 80 0.27 -14.98 -44.51
N ALA A 81 -0.15 -14.66 -45.74
CA ALA A 81 -1.56 -14.61 -46.13
C ALA A 81 -2.21 -16.01 -46.21
N ILE A 82 -1.40 -17.06 -46.42
CA ILE A 82 -1.82 -18.47 -46.38
C ILE A 82 -0.92 -19.24 -45.41
N THR A 83 -1.25 -19.19 -44.12
CA THR A 83 -0.73 -20.16 -43.14
C THR A 83 -1.69 -21.36 -43.10
N VAL A 84 -1.40 -22.43 -43.85
CA VAL A 84 -2.17 -23.70 -43.81
C VAL A 84 -2.00 -24.45 -42.47
N ASP A 85 -1.08 -24.04 -41.59
CA ASP A 85 -0.89 -24.69 -40.30
C ASP A 85 -0.42 -23.73 -39.20
N GLU A 86 -1.18 -22.65 -38.98
CA GLU A 86 -1.09 -21.91 -37.73
C GLU A 86 -2.39 -22.05 -36.95
N ARG A 87 -2.46 -23.10 -36.12
CA ARG A 87 -2.93 -22.90 -34.73
C ARG A 87 -2.32 -21.58 -34.29
N PRO A 88 -3.11 -20.63 -33.76
CA PRO A 88 -2.62 -19.28 -33.52
C PRO A 88 -1.32 -19.38 -32.72
N ARG A 89 -0.17 -19.23 -33.39
CA ARG A 89 1.08 -19.08 -32.69
C ARG A 89 0.86 -17.76 -32.01
N GLY A 90 0.68 -17.87 -30.69
CA GLY A 90 0.47 -16.75 -29.82
C GLY A 90 1.67 -15.84 -29.99
N GLU A 91 1.57 -14.90 -30.92
CA GLU A 91 2.32 -13.67 -30.81
C GLU A 91 1.93 -13.12 -29.45
N ASN A 92 2.94 -13.08 -28.60
CA ASN A 92 2.96 -12.74 -27.18
C ASN A 92 2.47 -11.31 -26.88
N HIS A 93 1.36 -10.89 -27.48
CA HIS A 93 0.68 -9.62 -27.23
C HIS A 93 -0.07 -9.64 -25.89
N GLY A 94 -0.43 -10.84 -25.39
CA GLY A 94 -0.91 -11.03 -24.01
C GLY A 94 0.23 -10.98 -22.97
N LEU A 95 1.42 -11.48 -23.34
CA LEU A 95 2.56 -11.57 -22.42
C LEU A 95 3.28 -10.23 -22.18
N ARG A 96 3.10 -9.22 -23.06
CA ARG A 96 3.58 -7.85 -22.82
C ARG A 96 2.70 -7.06 -21.85
N ARG A 97 1.41 -7.39 -21.76
CA ARG A 97 0.49 -6.78 -20.77
C ARG A 97 0.50 -7.52 -19.44
N ALA A 98 0.79 -8.81 -19.42
CA ALA A 98 0.89 -9.62 -18.20
C ALA A 98 1.82 -9.04 -17.10
N PRO A 99 3.07 -8.61 -17.38
CA PRO A 99 3.92 -8.00 -16.35
C PRO A 99 3.43 -6.61 -15.93
N LEU A 100 2.78 -5.86 -16.82
CA LEU A 100 2.20 -4.55 -16.52
C LEU A 100 0.95 -4.68 -15.64
N VAL A 101 0.07 -5.65 -15.93
CA VAL A 101 -1.09 -6.00 -15.12
C VAL A 101 -0.63 -6.49 -13.76
N ALA A 102 0.35 -7.41 -13.71
CA ALA A 102 0.93 -7.91 -12.46
C ALA A 102 1.52 -6.76 -11.61
N ALA A 103 2.30 -5.86 -12.23
CA ALA A 103 2.86 -4.70 -11.55
C ALA A 103 1.77 -3.74 -11.02
N CYS A 104 0.75 -3.44 -11.83
CA CYS A 104 -0.38 -2.60 -11.40
C CYS A 104 -1.18 -3.25 -10.27
N THR A 105 -1.41 -4.57 -10.30
CA THR A 105 -2.06 -5.28 -9.20
C THR A 105 -1.21 -5.31 -7.93
N SER A 106 0.12 -5.43 -8.05
CA SER A 106 1.03 -5.35 -6.90
C SER A 106 1.00 -3.96 -6.26
N VAL A 107 1.02 -2.90 -7.07
CA VAL A 107 0.92 -1.51 -6.59
C VAL A 107 -0.45 -1.24 -5.95
N ALA A 108 -1.51 -1.81 -6.49
CA ALA A 108 -2.86 -1.69 -5.94
C ALA A 108 -3.08 -2.46 -4.63
N LEU A 109 -2.25 -3.46 -4.32
CA LEU A 109 -2.31 -4.17 -3.04
C LEU A 109 -1.72 -3.35 -1.89
N LEU A 110 -0.83 -2.39 -2.16
CA LEU A 110 -0.23 -1.54 -1.12
C LEU A 110 -1.24 -0.81 -0.24
N PRO A 111 -2.28 -0.12 -0.74
CA PRO A 111 -3.25 0.56 0.12
C PRO A 111 -4.01 -0.41 1.03
N PHE A 112 -4.34 -1.62 0.56
CA PHE A 112 -5.00 -2.64 1.38
C PHE A 112 -4.06 -3.20 2.45
N MET A 113 -2.80 -3.47 2.07
CA MET A 113 -1.79 -3.97 3.00
C MET A 113 -1.44 -2.93 4.07
N ALA A 114 -1.30 -1.66 3.66
CA ALA A 114 -1.06 -0.54 4.56
C ALA A 114 -2.26 -0.33 5.51
N THR A 115 -3.49 -0.46 5.02
CA THR A 115 -4.70 -0.39 5.86
C THR A 115 -4.73 -1.55 6.85
N GLY A 116 -4.47 -2.79 6.41
CA GLY A 116 -4.40 -3.95 7.29
C GLY A 116 -3.33 -3.81 8.36
N LEU A 117 -2.14 -3.33 7.99
CA LEU A 117 -1.04 -3.09 8.92
C LEU A 117 -1.34 -1.95 9.90
N TYR A 118 -2.04 -0.91 9.45
CA TYR A 118 -2.50 0.18 10.30
C TYR A 118 -3.50 -0.29 11.35
N LEU A 119 -4.39 -1.22 10.98
CA LEU A 119 -5.36 -1.81 11.90
C LEU A 119 -4.72 -2.77 12.91
N THR A 120 -3.59 -3.41 12.58
CA THR A 120 -2.91 -4.37 13.49
C THR A 120 -1.79 -3.76 14.33
N VAL A 121 -1.07 -2.76 13.82
CA VAL A 121 0.08 -2.11 14.48
C VAL A 121 -0.25 -0.71 15.00
N GLY A 122 -1.18 0.00 14.35
CA GLY A 122 -1.61 1.33 14.77
C GLY A 122 -2.55 1.27 15.96
N HIS A 123 -2.66 2.38 16.69
CA HIS A 123 -3.68 2.60 17.73
C HIS A 123 -5.06 2.72 17.06
N ALA A 124 -5.54 1.65 16.42
CA ALA A 124 -6.84 1.57 15.79
C ALA A 124 -7.94 1.90 16.81
N ASP A 125 -7.72 1.53 18.07
CA ASP A 125 -8.57 1.90 19.18
C ASP A 125 -8.72 3.43 19.32
N GLU A 126 -7.72 4.27 19.07
CA GLU A 126 -7.88 5.74 19.18
C GLU A 126 -8.69 6.34 18.01
N VAL A 127 -8.61 5.74 16.82
CA VAL A 127 -9.37 6.19 15.64
C VAL A 127 -10.83 5.74 15.69
N PHE A 128 -11.11 4.56 16.25
CA PHE A 128 -12.47 4.03 16.42
C PHE A 128 -13.11 4.38 17.77
N ALA A 129 -12.33 4.62 18.84
CA ALA A 129 -12.84 4.99 20.17
C ALA A 129 -13.24 6.45 20.31
N THR A 130 -13.15 7.28 19.26
CA THR A 130 -13.86 8.58 19.25
C THR A 130 -15.39 8.43 19.25
N GLN A 131 -15.92 7.20 19.23
CA GLN A 131 -17.31 6.91 19.60
C GLN A 131 -17.37 5.70 20.54
N SER A 132 -16.96 5.87 21.80
CA SER A 132 -17.37 4.94 22.86
C SER A 132 -18.65 5.48 23.52
N PRO A 133 -19.84 4.90 23.27
CA PRO A 133 -21.07 5.28 23.97
C PRO A 133 -21.01 4.68 25.39
N GLY A 134 -20.28 5.33 26.29
CA GLY A 134 -20.06 4.78 27.63
C GLY A 134 -19.49 5.74 28.68
N ALA A 135 -19.25 7.01 28.34
CA ALA A 135 -18.98 8.05 29.32
C ALA A 135 -19.81 9.27 28.94
N THR A 136 -20.80 9.58 29.78
CA THR A 136 -21.43 10.90 29.83
C THR A 136 -20.36 11.95 30.14
N ILE A 137 -19.68 12.43 29.11
CA ILE A 137 -19.09 13.75 29.09
C ILE A 137 -19.99 14.51 28.12
N ALA A 138 -20.78 15.43 28.69
CA ALA A 138 -21.57 16.39 27.93
C ALA A 138 -20.73 16.97 26.79
N GLU A 139 -21.34 17.24 25.63
CA GLU A 139 -20.75 17.93 24.49
C GLU A 139 -19.71 18.97 24.92
N ALA A 140 -18.45 18.57 24.95
CA ALA A 140 -17.34 19.47 25.17
C ALA A 140 -17.02 20.04 23.79
N GLU A 141 -17.44 21.29 23.59
CA GLU A 141 -16.86 22.19 22.59
C GLU A 141 -15.37 21.90 22.42
N PRO A 142 -14.83 21.87 21.19
CA PRO A 142 -13.40 21.63 20.98
C PRO A 142 -12.61 22.69 21.77
N LEU A 143 -12.00 22.27 22.88
CA LEU A 143 -11.24 23.15 23.75
C LEU A 143 -10.22 23.91 22.91
N SER A 144 -10.28 25.25 22.98
CA SER A 144 -9.28 26.10 22.37
C SER A 144 -7.90 25.70 22.89
N GLU A 145 -6.85 25.89 22.08
CA GLU A 145 -5.48 25.62 22.49
C GLU A 145 -5.12 26.32 23.82
N ALA A 146 -5.67 27.52 24.03
CA ALA A 146 -5.54 28.26 25.28
C ALA A 146 -6.20 27.56 26.48
N ASP A 147 -7.34 26.90 26.29
CA ASP A 147 -8.05 26.21 27.37
C ASP A 147 -7.39 24.88 27.71
N ARG A 148 -6.90 24.14 26.71
CA ARG A 148 -6.02 22.98 26.95
C ARG A 148 -4.78 23.38 27.74
N ARG A 149 -4.13 24.48 27.38
CA ARG A 149 -2.94 24.95 28.11
C ARG A 149 -3.26 25.25 29.58
N ARG A 150 -4.39 25.89 29.86
CA ARG A 150 -4.87 26.16 31.24
C ARG A 150 -5.17 24.90 32.02
N GLU A 151 -5.72 23.87 31.37
CA GLU A 151 -6.00 22.57 32.00
C GLU A 151 -4.70 21.88 32.42
N PHE A 152 -3.70 21.85 31.54
CA PHE A 152 -2.38 21.28 31.86
C PHE A 152 -1.64 22.11 32.94
N GLU A 153 -1.78 23.44 32.95
CA GLU A 153 -1.28 24.29 34.04
C GLU A 153 -1.96 23.99 35.39
N HIS A 154 -3.26 23.65 35.37
CA HIS A 154 -3.98 23.23 36.56
C HIS A 154 -3.50 21.85 37.03
N LEU A 155 -3.36 20.90 36.11
CA LEU A 155 -2.85 19.55 36.40
C LEU A 155 -1.44 19.59 37.00
N ALA A 156 -0.55 20.42 36.45
CA ALA A 156 0.80 20.61 36.98
C ALA A 156 0.78 21.09 38.44
N ARG A 157 -0.09 22.04 38.79
CA ARG A 157 -0.26 22.52 40.17
C ARG A 157 -0.80 21.44 41.10
N GLN A 158 -1.75 20.63 40.64
CA GLN A 158 -2.27 19.51 41.44
C GLN A 158 -1.18 18.47 41.73
N LEU A 159 -0.36 18.13 40.73
CA LEU A 159 0.75 17.20 40.88
C LEU A 159 1.82 17.73 41.84
N GLN A 160 2.19 19.01 41.72
CA GLN A 160 3.07 19.66 42.69
C GLN A 160 2.50 19.63 44.11
N GLY A 161 1.20 19.84 44.27
CA GLY A 161 0.53 19.73 45.56
C GLY A 161 0.57 18.32 46.16
N ARG A 162 0.44 17.28 45.33
CA ARG A 162 0.60 15.88 45.75
C ARG A 162 2.04 15.56 46.14
N LEU A 163 3.00 16.01 45.35
CA LEU A 163 4.43 15.83 45.63
C LEU A 163 4.90 16.57 46.88
N ALA A 164 4.23 17.66 47.25
CA ALA A 164 4.47 18.33 48.53
C ALA A 164 4.02 17.48 49.73
N GLN A 165 3.06 16.57 49.54
CA GLN A 165 2.59 15.64 50.58
C GLN A 165 3.36 14.33 50.56
N ASP A 166 3.65 13.80 49.37
CA ASP A 166 4.42 12.58 49.15
C ASP A 166 5.53 12.82 48.12
N PRO A 167 6.71 13.27 48.56
CA PRO A 167 7.84 13.52 47.65
C PRO A 167 8.46 12.23 47.11
N ALA A 168 8.12 11.06 47.65
CA ALA A 168 8.62 9.77 47.18
C ALA A 168 7.73 9.14 46.08
N ASP A 169 6.64 9.80 45.67
CA ASP A 169 5.77 9.30 44.61
C ASP A 169 6.42 9.45 43.22
N LEU A 170 7.13 8.38 42.83
CA LEU A 170 7.76 8.23 41.51
C LEU A 170 6.79 8.54 40.35
N LYS A 171 5.54 8.09 40.46
CA LYS A 171 4.55 8.25 39.38
C LYS A 171 4.15 9.72 39.22
N SER A 172 3.98 10.44 40.33
CA SER A 172 3.65 11.86 40.32
C SER A 172 4.79 12.71 39.74
N TRP A 173 6.06 12.37 40.00
CA TRP A 173 7.21 13.03 39.39
C TRP A 173 7.28 12.84 37.86
N ILE A 174 7.08 11.60 37.38
CA ILE A 174 7.07 11.29 35.93
C ILE A 174 5.92 12.04 35.23
N LEU A 175 4.73 12.05 35.84
CA LEU A 175 3.57 12.71 35.25
C LEU A 175 3.74 14.24 35.26
N LEU A 176 4.36 14.81 36.30
CA LEU A 176 4.69 16.23 36.34
C LEU A 176 5.68 16.60 35.23
N GLY A 177 6.73 15.79 35.02
CA GLY A 177 7.71 16.00 33.94
C GLY A 177 7.05 16.07 32.56
N ARG A 178 6.20 15.09 32.22
CA ARG A 178 5.46 15.06 30.95
C ARG A 178 4.49 16.24 30.79
N THR A 179 3.82 16.62 31.87
CA THR A 179 2.89 17.76 31.87
C THR A 179 3.64 19.07 31.61
N LEU A 180 4.81 19.25 32.19
CA LEU A 180 5.66 20.43 32.00
C LEU A 180 6.29 20.48 30.60
N GLU A 181 6.64 19.33 30.03
CA GLU A 181 7.12 19.21 28.64
C GLU A 181 6.05 19.68 27.65
N PHE A 182 4.79 19.24 27.82
CA PHE A 182 3.67 19.71 27.02
C PHE A 182 3.46 21.23 27.12
N LEU A 183 3.68 21.82 28.29
CA LEU A 183 3.59 23.27 28.51
C LEU A 183 4.80 24.06 27.95
N GLY A 184 5.82 23.37 27.43
CA GLY A 184 7.06 23.95 26.91
C GLY A 184 8.08 24.34 27.98
N ASN A 185 7.87 23.95 29.24
CA ASN A 185 8.78 24.25 30.34
C ASN A 185 9.80 23.11 30.54
N LEU A 186 10.75 23.02 29.62
CA LEU A 186 11.73 21.93 29.56
C LEU A 186 12.65 21.89 30.78
N GLU A 187 13.04 23.05 31.33
CA GLU A 187 13.93 23.12 32.49
C GLU A 187 13.27 22.55 33.76
N ALA A 188 11.98 22.83 33.96
CA ALA A 188 11.24 22.26 35.08
C ALA A 188 10.91 20.78 34.87
N ALA A 189 10.66 20.37 33.62
CA ALA A 189 10.45 18.97 33.27
C ALA A 189 11.69 18.11 33.55
N GLU A 190 12.87 18.59 33.16
CA GLU A 190 14.15 17.93 33.41
C GLU A 190 14.39 17.70 34.91
N ARG A 191 14.11 18.72 35.75
CA ARG A 191 14.20 18.60 37.20
C ARG A 191 13.25 17.53 37.75
N ALA A 192 12.00 17.52 37.30
CA ALA A 192 11.02 16.53 37.73
C ALA A 192 11.44 15.09 37.33
N PHE A 193 12.01 14.91 36.14
CA PHE A 193 12.53 13.61 35.73
C PHE A 193 13.77 13.17 36.51
N ARG A 194 14.67 14.10 36.87
CA ARG A 194 15.81 13.77 37.74
C ARG A 194 15.38 13.27 39.11
N GLU A 195 14.36 13.88 39.71
CA GLU A 195 13.80 13.39 40.99
C GLU A 195 13.20 11.98 40.83
N ALA A 196 12.47 11.74 39.74
CA ALA A 196 11.95 10.41 39.43
C ALA A 196 13.09 9.37 39.28
N GLU A 197 14.19 9.74 38.63
CA GLU A 197 15.35 8.85 38.48
C GLU A 197 16.03 8.55 39.82
N ALA A 198 16.18 9.55 40.68
CA ALA A 198 16.75 9.37 42.02
C ALA A 198 15.90 8.38 42.85
N ILE A 199 14.58 8.56 42.86
CA ILE A 199 13.66 7.67 43.60
C ILE A 199 13.73 6.24 43.06
N ARG A 200 13.77 6.06 41.74
CA ARG A 200 13.91 4.73 41.12
C ARG A 200 15.23 4.06 41.51
N ALA A 201 16.34 4.82 41.48
CA ALA A 201 17.65 4.29 41.87
C ALA A 201 17.67 3.84 43.34
N ASP A 202 16.99 4.56 44.23
CA ASP A 202 16.86 4.17 45.64
C ASP A 202 16.01 2.90 45.79
N LEU A 203 14.90 2.77 45.05
CA LEU A 203 14.07 1.55 45.05
C LEU A 203 14.85 0.33 44.55
N ASP A 204 15.65 0.49 43.48
CA ASP A 204 16.48 -0.57 42.93
C ASP A 204 17.58 -1.02 43.91
N GLN A 205 18.13 -0.09 44.70
CA GLN A 205 19.11 -0.41 45.76
C GLN A 205 18.47 -1.16 46.92
N LEU A 206 17.23 -0.81 47.30
CA LEU A 206 16.48 -1.51 48.35
C LEU A 206 16.14 -2.94 47.93
N ASP A 207 15.76 -3.16 46.67
CA ASP A 207 15.47 -4.50 46.14
C ASP A 207 16.75 -5.37 46.11
N GLN A 208 17.89 -4.80 45.72
CA GLN A 208 19.20 -5.47 45.77
C GLN A 208 19.64 -5.81 47.20
N ALA A 209 19.42 -4.91 48.16
CA ALA A 209 19.72 -5.15 49.56
C ALA A 209 18.80 -6.23 50.18
N ALA A 210 17.52 -6.25 49.79
CA ALA A 210 16.56 -7.27 50.23
C ALA A 210 16.79 -8.64 49.56
N GLY A 211 17.33 -8.66 48.34
CA GLY A 211 17.71 -9.86 47.59
C GLY A 211 19.05 -10.49 48.00
N SER A 212 19.79 -9.88 48.93
CA SER A 212 21.04 -10.41 49.46
C SER A 212 20.75 -11.46 50.55
N PRO A 213 20.94 -12.78 50.32
CA PRO A 213 20.81 -13.76 51.39
C PRO A 213 21.90 -13.46 52.43
N SER A 214 21.47 -13.29 53.66
CA SER A 214 22.31 -13.11 54.84
C SER A 214 23.56 -14.00 54.79
N ALA A 215 24.72 -13.36 54.67
CA ALA A 215 26.04 -13.93 54.92
C ALA A 215 26.22 -14.40 56.40
N GLU A 216 25.12 -14.53 57.15
CA GLU A 216 25.08 -15.01 58.54
C GLU A 216 24.87 -16.53 58.65
N ALA A 217 24.50 -17.24 57.57
CA ALA A 217 24.37 -18.70 57.62
C ALA A 217 25.72 -19.46 57.57
N SER A 218 26.80 -18.80 57.16
CA SER A 218 28.13 -19.44 56.98
C SER A 218 28.90 -19.65 58.28
N ALA A 219 28.58 -18.92 59.35
CA ALA A 219 29.33 -18.96 60.61
C ALA A 219 28.84 -20.03 61.61
N ARG A 220 27.73 -20.73 61.32
CA ARG A 220 27.09 -21.66 62.27
C ARG A 220 27.27 -23.15 61.94
N ARG A 221 28.08 -23.49 60.93
CA ARG A 221 28.37 -24.89 60.53
C ARG A 221 29.79 -25.36 60.83
N GLU A 222 30.63 -24.54 61.43
CA GLU A 222 31.98 -24.93 61.86
C GLU A 222 32.13 -24.83 63.39
N THR A 223 31.34 -25.62 64.12
CA THR A 223 31.64 -26.02 65.52
C THR A 223 31.17 -27.43 65.75
#